data_AF-A0AAV1G4E3-F1
#
_entry.id   AF-A0AAV1G4E3-F1
#
_cell.length_a   1.000
_cell.length_b   1.000
_cell.length_c   1.000
_cell.angle_alpha   90.00
_cell.angle_beta   90.00
_cell.angle_gamma   90.00
#
_symmetry.space_group_name_H-M   'P 1'
#
loop_
_entity.id
_entity.type
_entity.pdbx_description
1 polymer ?
#
loop_
_entity_poly.entity_id
_entity_poly.type
_entity_poly.pdbx_seq_one_letter_code
_entity_poly.pdbx_strand_id
1 'polypeptide(L)'
;MPRKYTRKTSWGKTPLEEIEIAASEVKEGKKSIRAAARERNIDQSSLLRFIKKKERGEVKSVAWGAVAEAKRILTDEMEEELAEHLKQLAEQFHGLPPVKCR
;
A
#
# COMPACT_ATOMS: atom_id res chain seq x y z
N MET A 1 -7.57 19.71 -19.35
CA MET A 1 -6.81 20.00 -18.10
C MET A 1 -6.58 18.70 -17.35
N PRO A 2 -5.33 18.34 -17.00
CA PRO A 2 -5.07 17.17 -16.18
C PRO A 2 -5.74 17.36 -14.81
N ARG A 3 -6.70 16.51 -14.47
CA ARG A 3 -7.33 16.50 -13.15
C ARG A 3 -6.30 15.94 -12.16
N LYS A 4 -5.78 16.77 -11.24
CA LYS A 4 -5.00 16.28 -10.10
C LYS A 4 -5.95 15.49 -9.19
N TYR A 5 -5.84 14.16 -9.22
CA TYR A 5 -6.64 13.30 -8.35
C TYR A 5 -6.12 13.39 -6.91
N THR A 6 -6.98 13.82 -5.98
CA THR A 6 -6.72 13.73 -4.54
C THR A 6 -7.64 12.68 -3.93
N ARG A 7 -7.03 11.70 -3.23
CA ARG A 7 -7.77 10.65 -2.54
C ARG A 7 -8.57 11.23 -1.37
N LYS A 8 -9.88 10.96 -1.33
CA LYS A 8 -10.78 11.44 -0.27
C LYS A 8 -10.65 10.64 1.04
N THR A 9 -10.19 9.39 0.96
CA THR A 9 -10.06 8.49 2.10
C THR A 9 -8.64 8.48 2.65
N SER A 10 -8.52 8.33 3.96
CA SER A 10 -7.26 8.11 4.69
C SER A 10 -6.86 6.63 4.76
N TRP A 11 -7.61 5.74 4.11
CA TRP A 11 -7.35 4.30 4.11
C TRP A 11 -5.93 3.98 3.62
N GLY A 12 -5.19 3.24 4.45
CA GLY A 12 -3.82 2.83 4.14
C GLY A 12 -2.78 3.95 4.22
N LYS A 13 -3.11 5.13 4.77
CA LYS A 13 -2.12 6.20 5.03
C LYS A 13 -1.35 6.00 6.33
N THR A 14 -1.93 5.31 7.30
CA THR A 14 -1.30 5.01 8.59
C THR A 14 -0.14 4.03 8.37
N PRO A 15 1.08 4.35 8.81
CA PRO A 15 2.24 3.49 8.64
C PRO A 15 2.05 2.17 9.40
N LEU A 16 2.74 1.13 8.93
CA LEU A 16 2.60 -0.22 9.49
C LEU A 16 2.98 -0.24 10.99
N GLU A 17 4.07 0.42 11.36
CA GLU A 17 4.57 0.50 12.74
C GLU A 17 3.51 1.05 13.71
N GLU A 18 2.81 2.11 13.33
CA GLU A 18 1.78 2.71 14.18
C GLU A 18 0.59 1.76 14.39
N ILE A 19 0.19 1.02 13.35
CA ILE A 19 -0.88 0.02 13.43
C ILE A 19 -0.43 -1.17 14.27
N GLU A 20 0.83 -1.57 14.18
CA GLU A 20 1.37 -2.70 14.95
C GLU A 20 1.40 -2.43 16.44
N ILE A 21 1.84 -1.25 16.85
CA ILE A 21 1.85 -0.88 18.26
C ILE A 21 0.40 -0.69 18.77
N ALA A 22 -0.51 -0.12 17.94
CA ALA A 22 -1.93 -0.07 18.31
C ALA A 22 -2.52 -1.48 18.51
N ALA A 23 -2.14 -2.42 17.65
CA ALA A 23 -2.59 -3.80 17.73
C ALA A 23 -1.99 -4.54 18.95
N SER A 24 -0.74 -4.26 19.34
CA SER A 24 -0.15 -4.84 20.55
C SER A 24 -0.83 -4.30 21.81
N GLU A 25 -1.08 -2.99 21.91
CA GLU A 25 -1.80 -2.38 23.04
C GLU A 25 -3.21 -2.99 23.24
N VAL A 26 -3.89 -3.30 22.13
CA VAL A 26 -5.20 -3.97 22.16
C VAL A 26 -5.05 -5.44 22.59
N LYS A 27 -4.08 -6.17 22.04
CA LYS A 27 -3.86 -7.59 22.38
C LYS A 27 -3.41 -7.80 23.82
N GLU A 28 -2.61 -6.88 24.35
CA GLU A 28 -2.18 -6.87 25.76
C GLU A 28 -3.30 -6.43 26.72
N GLY A 29 -4.48 -6.06 26.21
CA GLY A 29 -5.62 -5.65 27.03
C GLY A 29 -5.49 -4.26 27.66
N LYS A 30 -4.45 -3.49 27.31
CA LYS A 30 -4.22 -2.13 27.84
C LYS A 30 -5.30 -1.15 27.40
N LYS A 31 -5.82 -1.31 26.18
CA LYS A 31 -6.86 -0.43 25.61
C LYS A 31 -7.88 -1.23 24.82
N SER A 32 -9.11 -0.72 24.77
CA SER A 32 -10.12 -1.21 23.82
C SER A 32 -9.75 -0.81 22.37
N ILE A 33 -10.25 -1.57 21.39
CA ILE A 33 -10.04 -1.27 19.96
C ILE A 33 -10.45 0.17 19.62
N ARG A 34 -11.56 0.66 20.19
CA ARG A 34 -12.03 2.04 19.96
C ARG A 34 -11.09 3.09 20.57
N ALA A 35 -10.56 2.83 21.76
CA ALA A 35 -9.65 3.77 22.43
C ALA A 35 -8.32 3.89 21.67
N ALA A 36 -7.70 2.76 21.33
CA ALA A 36 -6.46 2.72 20.54
C ALA A 36 -6.62 3.37 19.16
N ALA A 37 -7.76 3.12 18.49
CA ALA A 37 -8.06 3.74 17.19
C ALA A 37 -8.18 5.27 17.28
N ARG A 38 -8.87 5.81 18.30
CA ARG A 38 -9.02 7.26 18.46
C ARG A 38 -7.71 7.97 18.76
N GLU A 39 -6.93 7.45 19.70
CA GLU A 39 -5.68 8.10 20.13
C GLU A 39 -4.68 8.23 18.99
N ARG A 40 -4.61 7.21 18.13
CA ARG A 40 -3.68 7.20 17.00
C ARG A 40 -4.30 7.66 15.68
N ASN A 41 -5.54 8.15 15.73
CA ASN A 41 -6.29 8.58 14.54
C ASN A 41 -6.34 7.51 13.43
N ILE A 42 -6.41 6.24 13.84
CA ILE A 42 -6.53 5.09 12.94
C ILE A 42 -8.01 4.77 12.81
N ASP A 43 -8.45 4.45 11.60
CA ASP A 43 -9.80 3.96 11.40
C ASP A 43 -10.01 2.61 12.13
N GLN A 44 -11.10 2.50 12.90
CA GLN A 44 -11.38 1.32 13.73
C GLN A 44 -11.45 0.02 12.91
N SER A 45 -12.03 0.09 11.71
CA SER A 45 -12.18 -1.08 10.84
C SER A 45 -10.82 -1.54 10.30
N SER A 46 -9.91 -0.60 10.05
CA SER A 46 -8.54 -0.87 9.60
C SER A 46 -7.73 -1.58 10.68
N LEU A 47 -7.80 -1.11 11.94
CA LEU A 47 -7.14 -1.75 13.08
C LEU A 47 -7.68 -3.18 13.33
N LEU A 48 -9.01 -3.33 13.31
CA LEU A 48 -9.65 -4.63 13.52
C LEU A 48 -9.32 -5.63 12.39
N ARG A 49 -9.28 -5.16 11.15
CA ARG A 49 -8.85 -5.96 9.99
C ARG A 49 -7.39 -6.39 10.12
N PHE A 50 -6.51 -5.50 10.59
CA PHE A 50 -5.11 -5.81 10.81
C PHE A 50 -4.93 -6.91 11.85
N ILE A 51 -5.59 -6.79 13.01
CA ILE A 51 -5.53 -7.80 14.07
C ILE A 51 -5.97 -9.18 13.56
N LYS A 52 -7.13 -9.26 12.89
CA LYS A 52 -7.64 -10.50 12.30
C LYS A 52 -6.72 -11.09 11.22
N LYS A 53 -6.04 -10.26 10.44
CA LYS A 53 -5.06 -10.73 9.46
C LYS A 53 -3.81 -11.28 10.15
N LYS A 54 -3.32 -10.59 11.20
CA LYS A 54 -2.14 -11.00 11.97
C LYS A 54 -2.35 -12.32 12.72
N GLU A 55 -3.60 -12.68 13.03
CA GLU A 55 -3.96 -14.00 13.55
C GLU A 55 -3.86 -15.12 12.50
N ARG A 56 -4.01 -14.79 11.21
CA ARG A 56 -3.94 -15.77 10.11
C ARG A 56 -2.53 -15.96 9.55
N GLY A 57 -1.59 -15.07 9.85
CA GLY A 57 -0.22 -15.12 9.38
C GLY A 57 0.49 -13.77 9.46
N GLU A 58 1.73 -13.69 8.98
CA GLU A 58 2.49 -12.44 8.91
C GLU A 58 1.82 -11.43 7.97
N VAL A 59 1.71 -10.19 8.43
CA VAL A 59 1.20 -9.06 7.64
C VAL A 59 2.39 -8.21 7.20
N LYS A 60 2.90 -8.49 6.00
CA LYS A 60 4.04 -7.75 5.42
C LYS A 60 3.69 -6.34 4.96
N SER A 61 2.41 -6.09 4.65
CA SER A 61 1.96 -4.79 4.14
C SER A 61 0.52 -4.43 4.52
N VAL A 62 0.27 -3.13 4.65
CA VAL A 62 -1.05 -2.56 4.95
C VAL A 62 -1.86 -2.39 3.66
N ALA A 63 -3.20 -2.46 3.77
CA ALA A 63 -4.14 -2.18 2.68
C ALA A 63 -4.03 -3.11 1.45
N TRP A 64 -3.76 -2.54 0.26
CA TRP A 64 -3.71 -3.23 -1.04
C TRP A 64 -2.37 -3.91 -1.31
N GLY A 65 -1.30 -3.56 -0.57
CA GLY A 65 0.03 -4.17 -0.76
C GLY A 65 -0.02 -5.69 -0.70
N ALA A 66 -0.73 -6.24 0.29
CA ALA A 66 -0.82 -7.69 0.45
C ALA A 66 -1.59 -8.40 -0.67
N VAL A 67 -2.51 -7.68 -1.34
CA VAL A 67 -3.22 -8.22 -2.51
C VAL A 67 -2.34 -8.13 -3.75
N ALA A 68 -1.55 -7.07 -3.87
CA ALA A 68 -0.56 -6.90 -4.93
C ALA A 68 0.53 -7.98 -4.84
N GLU A 69 1.07 -8.23 -3.64
CA GLU A 69 2.05 -9.31 -3.40
C GLU A 69 1.48 -10.69 -3.73
N ALA A 70 0.25 -10.99 -3.30
CA ALA A 70 -0.36 -12.30 -3.58
C ALA A 70 -0.70 -12.53 -5.06
N LYS A 71 -0.80 -11.46 -5.86
CA LYS A 71 -1.09 -11.52 -7.30
C LYS A 71 0.11 -11.10 -8.15
N ARG A 72 1.31 -11.07 -7.55
CA ARG A 72 2.51 -10.64 -8.27
C ARG A 72 2.84 -11.67 -9.34
N ILE A 73 3.00 -11.19 -10.57
CA ILE A 73 3.32 -12.03 -11.74
C ILE A 73 4.82 -11.95 -12.05
N LEU A 74 5.41 -10.78 -11.85
CA LEU A 74 6.83 -10.52 -12.05
C LEU A 74 7.58 -10.58 -10.71
N THR A 75 8.81 -11.05 -10.75
CA THR A 75 9.73 -10.93 -9.60
C THR A 75 10.21 -9.48 -9.46
N ASP A 76 10.76 -9.13 -8.29
CA ASP A 76 11.33 -7.79 -8.06
C ASP A 76 12.37 -7.43 -9.13
N GLU A 77 13.28 -8.36 -9.45
CA GLU A 77 14.30 -8.20 -10.48
C GLU A 77 13.68 -7.95 -11.87
N MET A 78 12.64 -8.69 -12.25
CA MET A 78 11.95 -8.49 -13.52
C MET A 78 11.21 -7.14 -13.59
N GLU A 79 10.66 -6.66 -12.47
CA GLU A 79 10.03 -5.34 -12.41
C GLU A 79 11.06 -4.22 -12.56
N GLU A 80 12.25 -4.38 -11.97
CA GLU A 80 13.37 -3.45 -12.10
C GLU A 80 13.88 -3.39 -13.55
N GLU A 81 14.17 -4.55 -14.16
CA GLU A 81 14.60 -4.64 -15.56
C GLU A 81 13.56 -4.01 -16.51
N LEU A 82 12.28 -4.29 -16.30
CA LEU A 82 11.20 -3.72 -17.10
C LEU A 82 11.11 -2.20 -16.92
N ALA A 83 11.29 -1.69 -15.70
CA ALA A 83 11.29 -0.26 -15.44
C ALA A 83 12.48 0.45 -16.11
N GLU A 84 13.66 -0.16 -16.11
CA GLU A 84 14.84 0.36 -16.82
C GLU A 84 14.61 0.39 -18.33
N HIS A 85 14.10 -0.70 -18.90
CA HIS A 85 13.74 -0.76 -20.31
C HIS A 85 12.72 0.31 -20.71
N LEU A 86 11.68 0.51 -19.90
CA LEU A 86 10.68 1.56 -20.16
C LEU A 86 11.29 2.96 -20.12
N LYS A 87 12.23 3.24 -19.22
CA LYS A 87 12.94 4.54 -19.15
C LYS A 87 13.79 4.75 -20.40
N GLN A 88 14.56 3.74 -20.81
CA GLN A 88 15.38 3.79 -22.04
C GLN A 88 14.51 4.05 -23.27
N LEU A 89 13.38 3.35 -23.40
CA LEU A 89 12.43 3.59 -24.49
C LEU A 89 11.85 5.01 -24.40
N ALA A 90 11.44 5.46 -23.22
CA ALA A 90 10.90 6.80 -23.05
C ALA A 90 11.90 7.88 -23.47
N GLU A 91 13.19 7.72 -23.17
CA GLU A 91 14.27 8.61 -23.61
C GLU A 91 14.48 8.55 -25.12
N GLN A 92 14.52 7.35 -25.71
CA GLN A 92 14.68 7.17 -27.15
C GLN A 92 13.55 7.80 -27.96
N PHE A 93 12.32 7.70 -27.46
CA PHE A 93 11.13 8.24 -28.12
C PHE A 93 10.71 9.63 -27.58
N HIS A 94 11.52 10.25 -26.72
CA HIS A 94 11.25 11.56 -26.18
C HIS A 94 11.29 12.63 -27.27
N GLY A 95 10.15 13.29 -27.53
CA GLY A 95 10.04 14.34 -28.53
C GLY A 95 9.75 13.86 -29.95
N LEU A 96 9.62 12.55 -30.18
CA LEU A 96 9.09 12.03 -31.43
C LEU A 96 7.56 12.22 -31.46
N PRO A 97 6.99 12.82 -32.52
CA PRO A 97 5.55 12.84 -32.68
C PRO A 97 5.04 11.39 -32.80
N PRO A 98 3.81 11.08 -32.36
CA PRO A 98 3.21 9.77 -32.54
C PRO A 98 2.90 9.55 -34.02
N VAL A 99 3.92 9.29 -34.82
CA VAL A 99 3.75 8.86 -36.21
C VAL A 99 3.27 7.42 -36.10
N LYS A 100 1.98 7.23 -36.37
CA LYS A 100 1.24 5.96 -36.38
C LYS A 100 2.18 4.76 -36.56
N CYS A 101 2.60 4.15 -35.45
CA CYS A 101 3.27 2.85 -35.47
C CYS A 101 2.31 1.91 -36.21
N ARG A 102 2.74 1.41 -37.36
CA ARG A 102 1.96 0.57 -38.26
C ARG A 102 2.37 -0.88 -38.08
#